data_AF-A0A932FI28-F1
#
_entry.id   AF-A0A932FI28-F1
#
_cell.length_a   1.000
_cell.length_b   1.000
_cell.length_c   1.000
_cell.angle_alpha   90.00
_cell.angle_beta   90.00
_cell.angle_gamma   90.00
#
_symmetry.space_group_name_H-M   'P 1'
#
loop_
_entity.id
_entity.type
_entity.pdbx_description
1 polymer ?
#
loop_
_entity_poly.entity_id
_entity_poly.type
_entity_poly.pdbx_seq_one_letter_code
_entity_poly.pdbx_strand_id
1 'polypeptide(L)'
;MTARKKSGSRRGGRGKRKSPYSARREHETSLPTSRNAYIETREWLLARHGPHCAYCGRKVAKATITLDHVAPRRGLTAYDRRDNLVLCCKSCNTAKADSPILKFLLANRDRARNMVRYGKHLSPLLVKMARDMAGPGPLTKNPFSKGDDSPYSD
;
A
#
# COMPACT_ATOMS: atom_id res chain seq x y z
N MET A 1 -28.28 51.05 -45.82
CA MET A 1 -28.16 49.77 -45.08
C MET A 1 -26.88 49.82 -44.24
N THR A 2 -27.05 49.88 -42.93
CA THR A 2 -26.02 50.11 -41.91
C THR A 2 -25.39 48.79 -41.47
N ALA A 3 -24.06 48.68 -41.52
CA ALA A 3 -23.33 47.56 -40.90
C ALA A 3 -22.37 48.10 -39.84
N ARG A 4 -22.65 47.72 -38.59
CA ARG A 4 -22.12 48.23 -37.33
C ARG A 4 -20.66 47.78 -37.09
N LYS A 5 -19.77 48.74 -36.78
CA LYS A 5 -18.48 48.48 -36.12
C LYS A 5 -18.74 47.96 -34.69
N LYS A 6 -18.26 46.76 -34.36
CA LYS A 6 -18.26 46.25 -32.98
C LYS A 6 -16.89 46.46 -32.36
N SER A 7 -16.82 47.41 -31.44
CA SER A 7 -15.74 47.62 -30.48
C SER A 7 -15.76 46.51 -29.40
N GLY A 8 -14.76 45.65 -29.40
CA GLY A 8 -14.55 44.62 -28.37
C GLY A 8 -13.47 45.04 -27.38
N SER A 9 -13.87 45.63 -26.26
CA SER A 9 -13.05 45.73 -25.04
C SER A 9 -12.97 44.35 -24.38
N ARG A 10 -11.77 43.92 -23.96
CA ARG A 10 -11.49 43.43 -22.58
C ARG A 10 -10.12 42.74 -22.41
N ARG A 11 -9.32 43.35 -21.52
CA ARG A 11 -8.66 42.80 -20.31
C ARG A 11 -7.49 41.81 -20.49
N GLY A 12 -6.36 42.21 -19.90
CA GLY A 12 -5.07 41.53 -19.92
C GLY A 12 -5.05 40.14 -19.29
N GLY A 13 -4.30 39.24 -19.95
CA GLY A 13 -3.94 37.93 -19.43
C GLY A 13 -2.87 38.05 -18.36
N ARG A 14 -3.31 38.17 -17.10
CA ARG A 14 -2.46 38.08 -15.92
C ARG A 14 -1.91 36.65 -15.83
N GLY A 15 -0.59 36.49 -15.93
CA GLY A 15 0.08 35.20 -15.85
C GLY A 15 -0.39 34.39 -14.63
N LYS A 16 -0.71 33.10 -14.85
CA LYS A 16 -1.05 32.16 -13.78
C LYS A 16 0.16 31.98 -12.87
N ARG A 17 0.29 32.82 -11.84
CA ARG A 17 1.18 32.58 -10.71
C ARG A 17 0.74 31.28 -10.06
N LYS A 18 1.62 30.26 -10.07
CA LYS A 18 1.41 29.00 -9.37
C LYS A 18 1.20 29.31 -7.88
N SER A 19 0.11 28.83 -7.30
CA SER A 19 -0.15 28.94 -5.86
C SER A 19 0.99 28.27 -5.07
N PRO A 20 1.53 28.92 -4.02
CA PRO A 20 2.58 28.33 -3.18
C PRO A 20 2.09 27.09 -2.41
N TYR A 21 0.77 26.84 -2.39
CA TYR A 21 0.16 25.65 -1.81
C TYR A 21 0.14 24.43 -2.73
N SER A 22 0.66 24.54 -3.96
CA SER A 22 0.83 23.41 -4.90
C SER A 22 2.05 22.54 -4.59
N ALA A 23 2.71 22.76 -3.45
CA ALA A 23 3.66 21.81 -2.88
C ALA A 23 2.91 20.50 -2.57
N ARG A 24 3.04 19.56 -3.51
CA ARG A 24 2.61 18.15 -3.46
C ARG A 24 2.40 17.65 -2.02
N ARG A 25 1.16 17.65 -1.55
CA ARG A 25 0.72 16.51 -0.75
C ARG A 25 0.62 15.37 -1.73
N GLU A 26 1.61 14.48 -1.73
CA GLU A 26 1.47 13.15 -2.29
C GLU A 26 0.21 12.55 -1.65
N HIS A 27 -0.93 12.68 -2.32
CA HIS A 27 -2.13 12.01 -1.87
C HIS A 27 -1.84 10.51 -2.03
N GLU A 28 -1.44 9.88 -0.93
CA GLU A 28 -1.16 8.44 -0.73
C GLU A 28 -2.38 7.54 -0.97
N THR A 29 -3.44 8.06 -1.59
CA THR A 29 -4.68 7.34 -1.89
C THR A 29 -4.87 7.34 -3.40
N SER A 30 -4.11 6.49 -4.10
CA SER A 30 -4.33 6.25 -5.54
C SER A 30 -5.71 5.65 -5.75
N LEU A 31 -6.63 6.35 -6.41
CA LEU A 31 -7.86 5.75 -6.94
C LEU A 31 -7.47 4.60 -7.89
N PRO A 32 -7.96 3.35 -7.72
CA PRO A 32 -7.55 2.25 -8.57
C PRO A 32 -8.76 1.71 -9.31
N THR A 33 -8.79 1.93 -10.62
CA THR A 33 -9.74 1.27 -11.52
C THR A 33 -9.06 0.62 -12.72
N SER A 34 -7.73 0.48 -12.74
CA SER A 34 -7.02 -0.18 -13.85
C SER A 34 -6.07 -1.29 -13.36
N ARG A 35 -5.91 -2.33 -14.18
CA ARG A 35 -4.95 -3.43 -13.98
C ARG A 35 -3.51 -2.93 -13.77
N ASN A 36 -3.17 -1.79 -14.37
CA ASN A 36 -1.85 -1.17 -14.25
C ASN A 36 -1.59 -0.65 -12.83
N ALA A 37 -2.61 -0.17 -12.12
CA ALA A 37 -2.47 0.32 -10.75
C ALA A 37 -1.95 -0.75 -9.78
N TYR A 38 -2.34 -2.02 -9.99
CA TYR A 38 -1.87 -3.15 -9.19
C TYR A 38 -0.38 -3.44 -9.43
N ILE A 39 0.05 -3.46 -10.70
CA ILE A 39 1.45 -3.67 -11.09
C ILE A 39 2.31 -2.52 -10.55
N GLU A 40 1.90 -1.27 -10.75
CA GLU A 40 2.61 -0.10 -10.23
C GLU A 40 2.73 -0.12 -8.71
N THR A 41 1.67 -0.51 -8.01
CA THR A 41 1.67 -0.66 -6.55
C THR A 41 2.67 -1.71 -6.10
N ARG A 42 2.75 -2.83 -6.83
CA ARG A 42 3.70 -3.90 -6.54
C ARG A 42 5.14 -3.45 -6.69
N GLU A 43 5.47 -2.82 -7.81
CA GLU A 43 6.82 -2.32 -8.06
C GLU A 43 7.21 -1.22 -7.06
N TRP A 44 6.27 -0.33 -6.73
CA TRP A 44 6.47 0.69 -5.70
C TRP A 44 6.76 0.07 -4.32
N LEU A 45 6.00 -0.95 -3.90
CA LEU A 45 6.25 -1.64 -2.64
C LEU A 45 7.57 -2.42 -2.65
N LEU A 46 7.92 -3.05 -3.77
CA LEU A 46 9.20 -3.74 -3.93
C LEU A 46 10.39 -2.79 -3.82
N ALA A 47 10.29 -1.59 -4.40
CA ALA A 47 11.31 -0.57 -4.27
C ALA A 47 11.43 -0.06 -2.81
N ARG A 48 10.30 0.10 -2.11
CA ARG A 48 10.26 0.67 -0.75
C ARG A 48 10.69 -0.33 0.34
N HIS A 49 10.28 -1.59 0.23
CA HIS A 49 10.41 -2.59 1.29
C HIS A 49 11.32 -3.77 0.92
N GLY A 50 11.75 -3.84 -0.35
CA GLY A 50 12.33 -5.06 -0.90
C GLY A 50 11.29 -6.19 -0.97
N PRO A 51 11.69 -7.40 -1.38
CA PRO A 51 10.78 -8.52 -1.49
C PRO A 51 10.59 -9.22 -0.14
N HIS A 52 10.14 -8.48 0.87
CA HIS A 52 9.80 -9.00 2.19
C HIS A 52 8.29 -9.14 2.34
N CYS A 53 7.86 -10.27 2.91
CA CYS A 53 6.45 -10.48 3.25
C CYS A 53 6.06 -9.61 4.45
N ALA A 54 5.00 -8.81 4.32
CA ALA A 54 4.50 -7.93 5.38
C ALA A 54 3.93 -8.69 6.59
N TYR A 55 3.61 -9.99 6.44
CA TYR A 55 3.10 -10.82 7.53
C TYR A 55 4.23 -11.56 8.26
N CYS A 56 4.98 -12.44 7.58
CA CYS A 56 6.00 -13.23 8.25
C CYS A 56 7.38 -12.57 8.30
N GLY A 57 7.58 -11.46 7.57
CA GLY A 57 8.85 -10.73 7.53
C GLY A 57 9.96 -11.40 6.70
N ARG A 58 9.74 -12.63 6.20
CA ARG A 58 10.72 -13.35 5.38
C ARG A 58 10.95 -12.66 4.03
N LYS A 59 12.20 -12.66 3.59
CA LYS A 59 12.58 -12.32 2.21
C LYS A 59 12.18 -13.47 1.30
N VAL A 60 11.56 -13.14 0.17
CA VAL A 60 11.07 -14.10 -0.83
C VAL A 60 11.57 -13.65 -2.20
N ALA A 61 11.60 -14.54 -3.20
CA ALA A 61 11.94 -14.15 -4.56
C ALA A 61 10.96 -13.10 -5.10
N LYS A 62 11.47 -12.10 -5.83
CA LYS A 62 10.62 -11.11 -6.50
C LYS A 62 9.64 -11.76 -7.47
N ALA A 63 9.92 -12.93 -8.04
CA ALA A 63 9.00 -13.59 -8.95
C ALA A 63 7.75 -14.17 -8.25
N THR A 64 7.88 -14.60 -6.99
CA THR A 64 6.83 -15.35 -6.28
C THR A 64 6.08 -14.51 -5.24
N ILE A 65 6.53 -13.27 -4.99
CA ILE A 65 5.85 -12.35 -4.08
C ILE A 65 4.64 -11.70 -4.75
N THR A 66 3.51 -11.72 -4.04
CA THR A 66 2.21 -11.24 -4.50
C THR A 66 1.77 -10.02 -3.71
N LEU A 67 0.73 -9.30 -4.15
CA LEU A 67 0.03 -8.35 -3.29
C LEU A 67 -1.20 -9.01 -2.67
N ASP A 68 -1.42 -8.73 -1.40
CA ASP A 68 -2.62 -9.12 -0.67
C ASP A 68 -3.37 -7.90 -0.16
N HIS A 69 -4.70 -8.01 -0.14
CA HIS A 69 -5.59 -7.01 0.46
C HIS A 69 -5.63 -7.21 1.96
N VAL A 70 -5.22 -6.21 2.72
CA VAL A 70 -5.19 -6.28 4.17
C VAL A 70 -6.61 -6.39 4.71
N ALA A 71 -7.49 -5.47 4.37
CA ALA A 71 -8.92 -5.54 4.67
C ALA A 71 -9.67 -6.36 3.59
N PRO A 72 -10.69 -7.15 3.98
CA PRO A 72 -11.39 -8.05 3.06
C PRO A 72 -12.08 -7.33 1.88
N ARG A 73 -12.18 -8.04 0.76
CA ARG A 73 -12.77 -7.57 -0.53
C ARG A 73 -14.30 -7.50 -0.54
N ARG A 74 -15.00 -7.82 0.56
CA ARG A 74 -16.48 -7.75 0.61
C ARG A 74 -16.93 -6.53 1.43
N GLY A 75 -17.68 -5.63 0.79
CA GLY A 75 -18.22 -4.39 1.37
C GLY A 75 -17.74 -3.10 0.69
N LEU A 76 -18.26 -1.94 1.11
CA LEU A 76 -17.90 -0.60 0.60
C LEU A 76 -16.40 -0.24 0.73
N THR A 77 -15.63 -1.04 1.47
CA THR A 77 -14.20 -0.84 1.77
C THR A 77 -13.27 -1.68 0.90
N ALA A 78 -13.80 -2.48 -0.02
CA ALA A 78 -13.04 -3.30 -0.95
C ALA A 78 -12.49 -2.45 -2.10
N TYR A 79 -11.42 -1.72 -1.83
CA TYR A 79 -10.77 -0.89 -2.84
C TYR A 79 -9.33 -1.37 -3.07
N ASP A 80 -8.90 -1.39 -4.32
CA ASP A 80 -7.56 -1.81 -4.77
C ASP A 80 -6.51 -0.70 -4.55
N ARG A 81 -6.65 0.08 -3.47
CA ARG A 81 -5.75 1.21 -3.20
C ARG A 81 -4.49 0.74 -2.51
N ARG A 82 -3.43 1.50 -2.73
CA ARG A 82 -2.11 1.29 -2.11
C ARG A 82 -2.22 1.18 -0.58
N ASP A 83 -3.06 1.98 0.05
CA ASP A 83 -3.29 2.00 1.49
C ASP A 83 -4.04 0.77 2.06
N ASN A 84 -4.39 -0.19 1.21
CA ASN A 84 -4.94 -1.50 1.60
C ASN A 84 -4.15 -2.70 1.03
N LEU A 85 -3.04 -2.47 0.33
CA LEU A 85 -2.25 -3.52 -0.32
C LEU A 85 -0.88 -3.69 0.34
N VAL A 86 -0.46 -4.95 0.51
CA VAL A 86 0.88 -5.30 1.03
C VAL A 86 1.53 -6.41 0.23
N LEU A 87 2.86 -6.45 0.24
CA LEU A 87 3.61 -7.59 -0.28
C LEU A 87 3.46 -8.80 0.64
N CYS A 88 3.12 -9.95 0.06
CA CYS A 88 2.84 -11.17 0.78
C CYS A 88 3.47 -12.37 0.07
N CYS A 89 3.92 -13.37 0.84
CA CYS A 89 4.35 -14.65 0.29
C CYS A 89 3.14 -15.58 0.09
N LYS A 90 3.25 -16.54 -0.85
CA LYS A 90 2.18 -17.49 -1.16
C LYS A 90 1.62 -18.20 0.07
N SER A 91 2.47 -18.65 0.99
CA SER A 91 2.03 -19.35 2.20
C SER A 91 1.23 -18.47 3.16
N CYS A 92 1.65 -17.22 3.39
CA CYS A 92 0.86 -16.30 4.20
C CYS A 92 -0.43 -15.88 3.49
N ASN A 93 -0.39 -15.71 2.17
CA ASN A 93 -1.56 -15.33 1.38
C ASN A 93 -2.65 -16.41 1.47
N THR A 94 -2.27 -17.67 1.26
CA THR A 94 -3.17 -18.82 1.41
C THR A 94 -3.64 -19.02 2.86
N ALA A 95 -2.77 -18.81 3.85
CA ALA A 95 -3.15 -18.95 5.26
C ALA A 95 -4.12 -17.85 5.73
N LYS A 96 -4.00 -16.63 5.19
CA LYS A 96 -4.97 -15.56 5.46
C LYS A 96 -6.27 -15.83 4.70
N ALA A 97 -6.19 -16.11 3.41
CA ALA A 97 -7.34 -16.27 2.52
C ALA A 97 -8.36 -15.13 2.74
N ASP A 98 -9.64 -15.49 2.90
CA ASP A 98 -10.74 -14.55 3.19
C ASP A 98 -10.91 -14.25 4.69
N SER A 99 -9.98 -14.69 5.55
CA SER A 99 -10.07 -14.43 6.98
C SER A 99 -9.93 -12.94 7.29
N PRO A 100 -10.71 -12.40 8.25
CA PRO A 100 -10.52 -11.05 8.74
C PRO A 100 -9.08 -10.82 9.21
N ILE A 101 -8.49 -9.69 8.82
CA ILE A 101 -7.10 -9.35 9.16
C ILE A 101 -6.84 -9.42 10.66
N LEU A 102 -7.80 -8.98 11.46
CA LEU A 102 -7.68 -8.98 12.91
C LEU A 102 -7.42 -10.40 13.45
N LYS A 103 -8.20 -11.38 12.99
CA LYS A 103 -8.00 -12.80 13.33
C LYS A 103 -6.61 -13.28 12.92
N PHE A 104 -6.18 -12.90 11.71
CA PHE A 104 -4.88 -13.34 11.19
C PHE A 104 -3.69 -12.75 11.94
N LEU A 105 -3.78 -11.49 12.39
CA LEU A 105 -2.76 -10.81 13.18
C LEU A 105 -2.75 -11.27 14.64
N LEU A 106 -3.92 -11.56 15.24
CA LEU A 106 -4.00 -12.11 16.59
C LEU A 106 -3.38 -13.51 16.72
N ALA A 107 -3.45 -14.32 15.66
CA ALA A 107 -2.86 -15.65 15.65
C ALA A 107 -1.32 -15.65 15.77
N ASN A 108 -0.65 -14.54 15.45
CA ASN A 108 0.79 -14.40 15.65
C ASN A 108 1.17 -12.91 15.74
N ARG A 109 1.60 -12.46 16.93
CA ARG A 109 1.97 -11.07 17.20
C ARG A 109 3.11 -10.54 16.31
N ASP A 110 4.01 -11.39 15.84
CA ASP A 110 5.07 -10.97 14.91
C ASP A 110 4.49 -10.52 13.57
N ARG A 111 3.31 -11.02 13.18
CA ARG A 111 2.60 -10.50 12.01
C ARG A 111 2.18 -9.05 12.19
N ALA A 112 1.71 -8.67 13.38
CA ALA A 112 1.38 -7.28 13.68
C ALA A 112 2.64 -6.40 13.66
N ARG A 113 3.75 -6.86 14.23
CA ARG A 113 5.05 -6.15 14.20
C ARG A 113 5.56 -5.94 12.77
N ASN A 114 5.53 -7.00 11.96
CA ASN A 114 5.93 -6.92 10.56
C ASN A 114 5.00 -6.01 9.75
N MET A 115 3.70 -6.02 10.06
CA MET A 115 2.73 -5.11 9.45
C MET A 115 3.06 -3.65 9.78
N VAL A 116 3.48 -3.33 11.01
CA VAL A 116 3.95 -1.97 11.36
C VAL A 116 5.20 -1.59 10.58
N ARG A 117 6.08 -2.55 10.28
CA ARG A 117 7.33 -2.30 9.55
C ARG A 117 7.11 -2.11 8.04
N TYR A 118 6.35 -3.00 7.42
CA TYR A 118 6.18 -3.10 5.96
C TYR A 118 4.83 -2.56 5.46
N GLY A 119 3.96 -2.10 6.36
CA GLY A 119 2.64 -1.55 6.07
C GLY A 119 2.49 -0.09 6.50
N LYS A 120 3.59 0.68 6.57
CA LYS A 120 3.55 2.10 7.00
C LYS A 120 2.70 3.00 6.10
N HIS A 121 2.49 2.57 4.85
CA HIS A 121 1.68 3.26 3.84
C HIS A 121 0.20 2.88 3.88
N LEU A 122 -0.18 1.95 4.75
CA LEU A 122 -1.56 1.56 4.90
C LEU A 122 -2.39 2.69 5.53
N SER A 123 -3.71 2.56 5.41
CA SER A 123 -4.62 3.56 5.98
C SER A 123 -4.34 3.78 7.48
N PRO A 124 -4.56 5.00 7.99
CA PRO A 124 -4.27 5.32 9.40
C PRO A 124 -4.92 4.35 10.38
N LEU A 125 -6.11 3.84 10.07
CA LEU A 125 -6.82 2.84 10.87
C LEU A 125 -6.07 1.51 10.92
N LEU A 126 -5.62 0.99 9.78
CA LEU A 126 -4.87 -0.27 9.71
C LEU A 126 -3.52 -0.17 10.41
N VAL A 127 -2.83 0.96 10.24
CA VAL A 127 -1.55 1.22 10.91
C VAL A 127 -1.72 1.30 12.42
N LYS A 128 -2.73 2.04 12.90
CA LYS A 128 -3.05 2.12 14.33
C LYS A 128 -3.36 0.74 14.91
N MET A 129 -4.26 0.01 14.26
CA MET A 129 -4.64 -1.35 14.66
C MET A 129 -3.41 -2.28 14.75
N ALA A 130 -2.52 -2.26 13.76
CA ALA A 130 -1.30 -3.08 13.78
C ALA A 130 -0.35 -2.70 14.93
N ARG A 131 -0.21 -1.40 15.25
CA ARG A 131 0.60 -0.93 16.39
C ARG A 131 0.03 -1.39 17.72
N ASP A 132 -1.28 -1.25 17.91
CA ASP A 132 -1.96 -1.66 19.14
C ASP A 132 -1.77 -3.17 19.39
N MET A 133 -1.82 -3.99 18.33
CA MET A 133 -1.57 -5.43 18.42
C MET A 133 -0.10 -5.82 18.57
N ALA A 134 0.83 -5.07 17.96
CA ALA A 134 2.26 -5.35 18.08
C ALA A 134 2.74 -5.27 19.54
N GLY A 135 2.11 -4.40 20.34
CA GLY A 135 2.43 -4.15 21.73
C GLY A 135 3.78 -3.41 21.92
N PRO A 136 4.08 -2.95 23.15
CA PRO A 136 5.37 -2.37 23.46
C PRO A 136 6.43 -3.48 23.50
N GLY A 137 7.33 -3.49 22.51
CA GLY A 137 8.44 -4.42 22.47
C GLY A 137 9.27 -4.20 21.21
N PRO A 138 10.58 -4.48 21.25
CA PRO A 138 11.44 -4.33 20.08
C PRO A 138 10.93 -5.25 18.95
N LEU A 139 11.00 -4.77 17.71
CA LEU A 139 10.73 -5.58 16.52
C LEU A 139 11.70 -6.77 16.55
N THR A 140 11.20 -7.98 16.81
CA THR A 140 12.03 -9.18 16.88
C THR A 140 12.76 -9.37 15.56
N LYS A 141 14.03 -9.81 15.65
CA LYS A 141 14.75 -10.29 14.47
C LYS A 141 13.95 -11.48 13.91
N ASN A 142 13.79 -11.50 12.59
CA ASN A 142 13.00 -12.48 11.84
C ASN A 142 13.23 -13.90 12.43
N PRO A 143 12.20 -14.57 12.98
CA PRO A 143 12.38 -15.88 13.64
C PRO A 143 12.85 -16.99 12.69
N PHE A 144 12.92 -16.71 11.39
CA PHE A 144 13.43 -17.60 10.34
C PHE A 144 14.84 -17.24 9.85
N SER A 145 15.64 -16.48 10.62
CA SER A 145 17.03 -16.14 10.25
C SER A 145 18.03 -17.27 10.51
N LYS A 146 17.59 -18.51 10.72
CA LYS A 146 18.43 -19.72 10.75
C LYS A 146 17.80 -20.78 9.85
N GLY A 147 18.52 -21.19 8.81
CA GLY A 147 18.21 -22.35 7.97
C GLY A 147 17.17 -22.07 6.88
N ASP A 148 17.62 -21.48 5.78
CA ASP A 148 16.90 -21.37 4.52
C ASP A 148 16.99 -22.66 3.70
N ASP A 149 16.41 -23.76 4.21
CA ASP A 149 15.95 -24.84 3.33
C ASP A 149 14.59 -24.44 2.77
N SER A 150 14.60 -23.48 1.83
CA SER A 150 13.40 -23.19 1.06
C SER A 150 13.19 -24.35 0.07
N PRO A 151 12.07 -25.10 0.10
CA PRO A 151 11.82 -26.20 -0.82
C PRO A 151 11.50 -25.74 -2.26
N TYR A 152 11.87 -24.51 -2.61
CA TYR A 152 11.64 -23.86 -3.90
C TYR A 152 12.93 -23.21 -4.44
N SER A 153 14.09 -23.76 -4.08
CA SER A 153 15.41 -23.30 -4.56
C SER A 153 15.93 -24.10 -5.77
N ASP A 154 15.04 -24.49 -6.70
CA ASP A 154 15.38 -25.01 -8.03
C ASP A 154 14.64 -24.22 -9.12
#